data_AF-A0A023BZ96-F1
#
_entry.id   AF-A0A023BZ96-F1
#
_cell.length_a   1.000
_cell.length_b   1.000
_cell.length_c   1.000
_cell.angle_alpha   90.00
_cell.angle_beta   90.00
_cell.angle_gamma   90.00
#
_symmetry.space_group_name_H-M   'P 1'
#
loop_
_entity.id
_entity.type
_entity.pdbx_description
1 polymer ?
#
loop_
_entity_poly.entity_id
_entity_poly.type
_entity_poly.pdbx_seq_one_letter_code
_entity_poly.pdbx_strand_id
1 'polypeptide(L)'
;MNNFLSIVSLFFITISIYGQEYKEKLSNDVCKCFTENNKKGINTLENCFTQNIGNYRNELDKLIDKNSSISEYKQGEIIGKKIFFEMQQSLIQKCDAYFLFFENLREQSILAMKKKYSQSKVDSITTLISKNKTTELLWERANLYFANNELKNAKIDYQECLKMDPNHIPSMFFLSWLYERNKDYDKAIKLYQVIEKVTKKQEIVLFIEIATRKSKE
;
A
#
# COMPACT_ATOMS: atom_id res chain seq x y z
N MET A 1 16.82 41.71 -10.03
CA MET A 1 15.71 40.77 -9.78
C MET A 1 16.02 39.30 -10.14
N ASN A 2 17.10 38.99 -10.87
CA ASN A 2 17.44 37.61 -11.25
C ASN A 2 18.24 36.79 -10.20
N ASN A 3 19.03 37.42 -9.31
CA ASN A 3 19.81 36.67 -8.32
C ASN A 3 18.96 36.10 -7.17
N PHE A 4 17.85 36.74 -6.81
CA PHE A 4 17.02 36.31 -5.69
C PHE A 4 16.23 35.02 -6.02
N LEU A 5 15.72 34.90 -7.25
CA LEU A 5 15.06 33.70 -7.75
C LEU A 5 16.01 32.50 -7.84
N SER A 6 17.26 32.70 -8.28
CA SER A 6 18.26 31.62 -8.32
C SER A 6 18.68 31.15 -6.93
N ILE A 7 18.88 32.04 -5.96
CA ILE A 7 19.23 31.67 -4.58
C ILE A 7 18.09 30.91 -3.89
N VAL A 8 16.84 31.35 -4.09
CA VAL A 8 15.66 30.64 -3.56
C VAL A 8 15.55 29.24 -4.17
N SER A 9 15.75 29.09 -5.48
CA SER A 9 15.74 27.77 -6.13
C SER A 9 16.83 26.82 -5.62
N LEU A 10 18.07 27.30 -5.40
CA LEU A 10 19.17 26.52 -4.84
C LEU A 10 18.90 26.10 -3.40
N PHE A 11 18.29 26.96 -2.59
CA PHE A 11 17.94 26.67 -1.20
C PHE A 11 16.83 25.60 -1.08
N PHE A 12 15.83 25.63 -1.97
CA PHE A 12 14.81 24.59 -2.06
C PHE A 12 15.39 23.23 -2.52
N ILE A 13 16.35 23.25 -3.46
CA ILE A 13 17.06 22.04 -3.90
C ILE A 13 17.85 21.41 -2.74
N THR A 14 18.60 22.21 -1.97
CA THR A 14 19.39 21.66 -0.85
C THR A 14 18.53 21.11 0.29
N ILE A 15 17.41 21.75 0.64
CA ILE A 15 16.48 21.24 1.67
C ILE A 15 15.83 19.93 1.20
N SER A 16 15.50 19.82 -0.10
CA SER A 16 14.95 18.59 -0.66
C SER A 16 15.96 17.43 -0.63
N ILE A 17 17.24 17.70 -0.86
CA ILE A 17 18.31 16.70 -0.84
C ILE A 17 18.57 16.20 0.60
N TYR A 18 18.76 17.11 1.57
CA TYR A 18 18.97 16.71 2.98
C TYR A 18 17.76 15.98 3.57
N GLY A 19 16.55 16.44 3.23
CA GLY A 19 15.30 15.80 3.64
C GLY A 19 15.10 14.40 3.04
N GLN A 20 15.69 14.13 1.88
CA GLN A 20 15.63 12.82 1.22
C GLN A 20 16.72 11.88 1.75
N GLU A 21 17.89 12.43 2.13
CA GLU A 21 19.02 11.68 2.67
C GLU A 21 18.69 10.98 4.00
N TYR A 22 18.08 11.68 4.98
CA TYR A 22 17.78 11.06 6.27
C TYR A 22 16.68 9.99 6.17
N LYS A 23 15.69 10.17 5.28
CA LYS A 23 14.62 9.19 5.05
C LYS A 23 15.16 7.89 4.47
N GLU A 24 16.12 8.00 3.55
CA GLU A 24 16.80 6.85 2.98
C GLU A 24 17.63 6.12 4.03
N LYS A 25 18.45 6.85 4.81
CA LYS A 25 19.25 6.26 5.89
C LYS A 25 18.36 5.58 6.94
N LEU A 26 17.29 6.23 7.39
CA LEU A 26 16.30 5.65 8.29
C LEU A 26 15.68 4.36 7.72
N SER A 27 15.30 4.37 6.45
CA SER A 27 14.73 3.17 5.80
C SER A 27 15.73 2.02 5.75
N ASN A 28 17.01 2.32 5.53
CA ASN A 28 18.08 1.31 5.55
C ASN A 28 18.31 0.75 6.96
N ASP A 29 18.36 1.62 7.98
CA ASP A 29 18.52 1.20 9.38
C ASP A 29 17.35 0.31 9.83
N VAL A 30 16.12 0.71 9.49
CA VAL A 30 14.93 -0.09 9.78
C VAL A 30 14.92 -1.40 9.01
N CYS A 31 15.33 -1.40 7.74
CA CYS A 31 15.48 -2.64 6.98
C CYS A 31 16.49 -3.59 7.62
N LYS A 32 17.65 -3.08 8.04
CA LYS A 32 18.67 -3.86 8.74
C LYS A 32 18.11 -4.48 10.02
N CYS A 33 17.53 -3.66 10.89
CA CYS A 33 16.88 -4.12 12.11
C CYS A 33 15.80 -5.17 11.84
N PHE A 34 14.93 -4.94 10.85
CA PHE A 34 13.85 -5.86 10.50
C PHE A 34 14.37 -7.19 9.94
N THR A 35 15.47 -7.16 9.21
CA THR A 35 16.12 -8.35 8.63
C THR A 35 16.79 -9.21 9.69
N GLU A 36 17.45 -8.59 10.67
CA GLU A 36 18.15 -9.27 11.77
C GLU A 36 17.19 -9.88 12.81
N ASN A 37 15.92 -9.46 12.82
CA ASN A 37 14.91 -9.97 13.75
C ASN A 37 14.30 -11.31 13.30
N ASN A 38 14.37 -12.31 14.17
CA ASN A 38 13.84 -13.66 13.92
C ASN A 38 12.31 -13.74 13.81
N LYS A 39 11.58 -12.83 14.45
CA LYS A 39 10.10 -12.77 14.40
C LYS A 39 9.68 -11.57 13.56
N LYS A 40 9.35 -11.79 12.28
CA LYS A 40 8.86 -10.74 11.38
C LYS A 40 7.39 -10.45 11.65
N GLY A 41 7.03 -9.19 11.81
CA GLY A 41 5.68 -8.76 12.21
C GLY A 41 5.52 -7.25 12.24
N ILE A 42 4.29 -6.77 12.35
CA ILE A 42 3.97 -5.34 12.47
C ILE A 42 4.66 -4.75 13.72
N ASN A 43 4.57 -5.45 14.86
CA ASN A 43 5.25 -5.03 16.09
C ASN A 43 6.77 -4.90 15.90
N THR A 44 7.38 -5.78 15.10
CA THR A 44 8.82 -5.72 14.79
C THR A 44 9.15 -4.50 13.94
N LEU A 45 8.32 -4.17 12.95
CA LEU A 45 8.47 -2.95 12.16
C LEU A 45 8.37 -1.70 13.05
N GLU A 46 7.35 -1.62 13.91
CA GLU A 46 7.13 -0.50 14.82
C GLU A 46 8.30 -0.33 15.81
N ASN A 47 8.81 -1.45 16.36
CA ASN A 47 9.96 -1.45 17.25
C ASN A 47 11.22 -0.96 16.52
N CYS A 48 11.51 -1.51 15.33
CA CYS A 48 12.65 -1.09 14.53
C CYS A 48 12.56 0.39 14.13
N PHE A 49 11.38 0.88 13.76
CA PHE A 49 11.17 2.29 13.48
C PHE A 49 11.45 3.15 14.71
N THR A 50 10.86 2.81 15.86
CA THR A 50 11.00 3.57 17.11
C THR A 50 12.44 3.61 17.61
N GLN A 51 13.18 2.50 17.45
CA GLN A 51 14.60 2.41 17.82
C GLN A 51 15.50 3.31 16.95
N ASN A 52 15.18 3.48 15.67
CA ASN A 52 16.05 4.16 14.72
C ASN A 52 15.66 5.62 14.47
N ILE A 53 14.38 6.00 14.61
CA ILE A 53 13.91 7.35 14.31
C ILE A 53 14.57 8.42 15.21
N GLY A 54 14.93 8.05 16.44
CA GLY A 54 15.61 8.95 17.39
C GLY A 54 17.00 9.41 16.94
N ASN A 55 17.68 8.64 16.08
CA ASN A 55 18.99 9.00 15.52
C ASN A 55 18.92 10.22 14.59
N TYR A 56 17.73 10.59 14.15
CA TYR A 56 17.47 11.67 13.20
C TYR A 56 16.77 12.87 13.83
N ARG A 57 16.87 13.03 15.16
CA ARG A 57 16.17 14.09 15.91
C ARG A 57 16.47 15.49 15.37
N ASN A 58 17.73 15.78 15.04
CA ASN A 58 18.12 17.10 14.54
C ASN A 58 17.46 17.44 13.19
N GLU A 59 17.25 16.44 12.34
CA GLU A 59 16.54 16.56 11.07
C GLU A 59 15.04 16.72 11.30
N LEU A 60 14.47 15.97 12.24
CA LEU A 60 13.05 16.02 12.59
C LEU A 60 12.65 17.35 13.23
N ASP A 61 13.50 17.90 14.09
CA ASP A 61 13.25 19.19 14.76
C ASP A 61 13.16 20.35 13.73
N LYS A 62 13.82 20.22 12.57
CA LYS A 62 13.72 21.20 11.46
C LYS A 62 12.36 21.17 10.74
N LEU A 63 11.59 20.09 10.91
CA LEU A 63 10.26 19.94 10.31
C LEU A 63 9.15 20.56 11.18
N ILE A 64 9.46 20.95 12.41
CA ILE A 64 8.53 21.56 13.35
C ILE A 64 8.44 23.06 13.10
N ASP A 65 7.25 23.55 12.79
CA ASP A 65 6.96 24.98 12.69
C ASP A 65 6.57 25.54 14.06
N LYS A 66 7.53 26.20 14.70
CA LYS A 66 7.33 26.81 16.03
C LYS A 66 6.35 27.98 16.03
N ASN A 67 6.01 28.53 14.86
CA ASN A 67 5.05 29.62 14.74
C ASN A 67 3.63 29.12 14.39
N SER A 68 3.46 27.82 14.22
CA SER A 68 2.16 27.21 13.92
C SER A 68 1.21 27.30 15.12
N SER A 69 -0.09 27.40 14.83
CA SER A 69 -1.13 27.22 15.85
C SER A 69 -1.26 25.79 16.36
N ILE A 70 -0.59 24.81 15.72
CA ILE A 70 -0.58 23.41 16.12
C ILE A 70 0.59 23.19 17.08
N SER A 71 0.35 22.52 18.22
CA SER A 71 1.41 22.22 19.19
C SER A 71 2.53 21.37 18.58
N GLU A 72 3.77 21.57 19.02
CA GLU A 72 4.93 20.81 18.55
C GLU A 72 4.73 19.30 18.70
N TYR A 73 4.11 18.86 19.81
CA TYR A 73 3.73 17.45 20.01
C TYR A 73 2.82 16.92 18.90
N LYS A 74 1.77 17.69 18.55
CA LYS A 74 0.82 17.27 17.52
C LYS A 74 1.45 17.28 16.14
N GLN A 75 2.31 18.25 15.86
CA GLN A 75 3.13 18.27 14.63
C GLN A 75 4.02 17.03 14.56
N GLY A 76 4.70 16.68 15.66
CA GLY A 76 5.53 15.48 15.75
C GLY A 76 4.75 14.19 15.48
N GLU A 77 3.53 14.05 16.00
CA GLU A 77 2.65 12.91 15.71
C GLU A 77 2.32 12.80 14.21
N ILE A 78 1.98 13.93 13.57
CA ILE A 78 1.65 13.99 12.14
C ILE A 78 2.88 13.63 11.29
N ILE A 79 4.03 14.23 11.61
CA ILE A 79 5.31 13.99 10.93
C ILE A 79 5.73 12.52 11.09
N GLY A 80 5.67 11.98 12.32
CA GLY A 80 6.04 10.59 12.60
C GLY A 80 5.19 9.61 11.80
N LYS A 81 3.86 9.80 11.76
CA LYS A 81 2.95 8.99 10.93
C LYS A 81 3.31 9.07 9.44
N LYS A 82 3.58 10.27 8.93
CA LYS A 82 3.98 10.47 7.53
C LYS A 82 5.29 9.75 7.21
N ILE A 83 6.31 9.91 8.06
CA ILE A 83 7.62 9.26 7.86
C ILE A 83 7.49 7.74 7.93
N PHE A 84 6.73 7.22 8.90
CA PHE A 84 6.48 5.78 9.02
C PHE A 84 5.84 5.20 7.76
N PHE A 85 4.91 5.94 7.15
CA PHE A 85 4.25 5.54 5.91
C PHE A 85 5.19 5.63 4.68
N GLU A 86 5.93 6.74 4.52
CA GLU A 86 6.91 6.92 3.45
C GLU A 86 8.05 5.89 3.52
N MET A 87 8.49 5.55 4.73
CA MET A 87 9.50 4.52 4.97
C MET A 87 9.01 3.16 4.47
N GLN A 88 7.75 2.77 4.74
CA GLN A 88 7.22 1.48 4.28
C GLN A 88 7.23 1.36 2.75
N GLN A 89 6.96 2.45 2.02
CA GLN A 89 7.11 2.47 0.56
C GLN A 89 8.56 2.18 0.14
N SER A 90 9.52 2.84 0.78
CA SER A 90 10.95 2.59 0.53
C SER A 90 11.36 1.15 0.88
N LEU A 91 10.84 0.60 1.98
CA LEU A 91 11.10 -0.78 2.38
C LEU A 91 10.54 -1.79 1.37
N ILE A 92 9.35 -1.55 0.81
CA ILE A 92 8.82 -2.41 -0.27
C ILE A 92 9.80 -2.44 -1.45
N GLN A 93 10.30 -1.28 -1.89
CA GLN A 93 11.20 -1.20 -3.05
C GLN A 93 12.60 -1.77 -2.78
N LYS A 94 13.16 -1.54 -1.58
CA LYS A 94 14.60 -1.71 -1.32
C LYS A 94 14.94 -2.76 -0.26
N CYS A 95 13.95 -3.32 0.44
CA CYS A 95 14.18 -4.25 1.55
C CYS A 95 13.50 -5.61 1.32
N ASP A 96 14.28 -6.62 0.90
CA ASP A 96 13.75 -7.97 0.59
C ASP A 96 13.05 -8.61 1.78
N ALA A 97 13.61 -8.48 2.98
CA ALA A 97 13.02 -9.05 4.20
C ALA A 97 11.62 -8.49 4.46
N TYR A 98 11.42 -7.18 4.25
CA TYR A 98 10.14 -6.52 4.43
C TYR A 98 9.16 -6.81 3.29
N PHE A 99 9.65 -6.79 2.04
CA PHE A 99 8.85 -7.17 0.88
C PHE A 99 8.29 -8.59 1.00
N LEU A 100 9.14 -9.57 1.32
CA LEU A 100 8.73 -10.95 1.54
C LEU A 100 7.77 -11.09 2.73
N PHE A 101 7.96 -10.31 3.79
CA PHE A 101 7.01 -10.26 4.90
C PHE A 101 5.63 -9.78 4.43
N PHE A 102 5.58 -8.70 3.64
CA PHE A 102 4.31 -8.17 3.13
C PHE A 102 3.63 -9.15 2.19
N GLU A 103 4.37 -9.80 1.27
CA GLU A 103 3.83 -10.84 0.39
C GLU A 103 3.27 -12.03 1.18
N ASN A 104 3.95 -12.46 2.24
CA ASN A 104 3.45 -13.51 3.13
C ASN A 104 2.15 -13.10 3.84
N LEU A 105 2.02 -11.85 4.28
CA LEU A 105 0.75 -11.34 4.85
C LEU A 105 -0.39 -11.40 3.82
N ARG A 106 -0.11 -11.05 2.57
CA ARG A 106 -1.10 -11.14 1.48
C ARG A 106 -1.52 -12.58 1.21
N GLU A 107 -0.59 -13.52 1.15
CA GLU A 107 -0.92 -14.94 1.00
C GLU A 107 -1.73 -15.48 2.19
N GLN A 108 -1.43 -15.06 3.42
CA GLN A 108 -2.26 -15.39 4.59
C GLN A 108 -3.69 -14.85 4.46
N SER A 109 -3.87 -13.65 3.87
CA SER A 109 -5.21 -13.12 3.64
C SER A 109 -6.01 -13.96 2.61
N ILE A 110 -5.34 -14.53 1.60
CA ILE A 110 -5.95 -15.49 0.66
C ILE A 110 -6.34 -16.78 1.38
N LEU A 111 -5.48 -17.31 2.25
CA LEU A 111 -5.80 -18.49 3.07
C LEU A 111 -6.99 -18.24 3.99
N ALA A 112 -7.07 -17.06 4.60
CA ALA A 112 -8.20 -16.65 5.43
C ALA A 112 -9.49 -16.54 4.60
N MET A 113 -9.42 -15.97 3.39
CA MET A 113 -10.53 -15.98 2.44
C MET A 113 -10.96 -17.41 2.09
N LYS A 114 -10.03 -18.28 1.71
CA LYS A 114 -10.31 -19.68 1.39
C LYS A 114 -11.01 -20.40 2.55
N LYS A 115 -10.54 -20.20 3.79
CA LYS A 115 -11.20 -20.75 4.98
C LYS A 115 -12.61 -20.20 5.20
N LYS A 116 -12.82 -18.91 4.93
CA LYS A 116 -14.14 -18.27 5.00
C LYS A 116 -15.10 -18.79 3.92
N TYR A 117 -14.58 -19.15 2.74
CA TYR A 117 -15.36 -19.47 1.55
C TYR A 117 -15.45 -20.96 1.20
N SER A 118 -14.76 -21.85 1.92
CA SER A 118 -14.64 -23.29 1.61
C SER A 118 -15.94 -24.10 1.65
N GLN A 119 -17.05 -23.52 2.11
CA GLN A 119 -18.38 -24.15 2.15
C GLN A 119 -19.39 -23.51 1.19
N SER A 120 -19.00 -22.49 0.42
CA SER A 120 -19.94 -21.77 -0.43
C SER A 120 -20.22 -22.50 -1.74
N LYS A 121 -21.50 -22.68 -2.06
CA LYS A 121 -21.95 -23.26 -3.32
C LYS A 121 -22.06 -22.13 -4.34
N VAL A 122 -21.03 -21.95 -5.17
CA VAL A 122 -21.03 -21.03 -6.32
C VAL A 122 -22.33 -21.18 -7.14
N ASP A 123 -22.88 -22.40 -7.24
CA ASP A 123 -24.16 -22.70 -7.90
C ASP A 123 -25.36 -21.96 -7.28
N SER A 124 -25.38 -21.83 -5.95
CA SER A 124 -26.42 -21.08 -5.23
C SER A 124 -26.41 -19.61 -5.63
N ILE A 125 -25.23 -18.97 -5.60
CA ILE A 125 -25.09 -17.57 -6.01
C ILE A 125 -25.39 -17.41 -7.50
N THR A 126 -24.99 -18.36 -8.33
CA THR A 126 -25.31 -18.36 -9.77
C THR A 126 -26.81 -18.39 -10.01
N THR A 127 -27.55 -19.19 -9.25
CA THR A 127 -29.03 -19.24 -9.29
C THR A 127 -29.67 -17.94 -8.81
N LEU A 128 -29.07 -17.25 -7.83
CA LEU A 128 -29.53 -15.93 -7.39
C LEU A 128 -29.29 -14.87 -8.47
N ILE A 129 -28.10 -14.85 -9.07
CA ILE A 129 -27.74 -13.95 -10.16
C ILE A 129 -28.68 -14.10 -11.36
N SER A 130 -29.09 -15.32 -11.70
CA SER A 130 -30.02 -15.55 -12.82
C SER A 130 -31.43 -15.01 -12.55
N LYS A 131 -31.82 -14.86 -11.28
CA LYS A 131 -33.12 -14.29 -10.88
C LYS A 131 -33.05 -12.77 -10.78
N ASN A 132 -32.01 -12.25 -10.13
CA ASN A 132 -31.77 -10.82 -9.97
C ASN A 132 -30.27 -10.57 -9.85
N LYS A 133 -29.65 -10.03 -10.91
CA LYS A 133 -28.23 -9.73 -10.94
C LYS A 133 -27.98 -8.41 -10.22
N THR A 134 -27.20 -8.46 -9.14
CA THR A 134 -26.72 -7.28 -8.40
C THR A 134 -25.20 -7.24 -8.35
N THR A 135 -24.63 -6.06 -8.12
CA THR A 135 -23.19 -5.88 -7.91
C THR A 135 -22.69 -6.71 -6.73
N GLU A 136 -23.48 -6.81 -5.65
CA GLU A 136 -23.15 -7.57 -4.45
C GLU A 136 -23.05 -9.07 -4.73
N LEU A 137 -24.00 -9.65 -5.46
CA LEU A 137 -23.99 -11.08 -5.80
C LEU A 137 -22.83 -11.43 -6.74
N LEU A 138 -22.54 -10.57 -7.72
CA LEU A 138 -21.37 -10.72 -8.59
C LEU A 138 -20.07 -10.64 -7.78
N TRP A 139 -19.96 -9.66 -6.89
CA TRP A 139 -18.78 -9.49 -6.04
C TRP A 139 -18.58 -10.67 -5.09
N GLU A 140 -19.66 -11.19 -4.51
CA GLU A 140 -19.62 -12.36 -3.64
C GLU A 140 -19.12 -13.59 -4.42
N ARG A 141 -19.67 -13.85 -5.61
CA ARG A 141 -19.24 -14.97 -6.46
C ARG A 141 -17.79 -14.79 -6.93
N ALA A 142 -17.39 -13.57 -7.28
CA ALA A 142 -16.01 -13.25 -7.63
C ALA A 142 -15.03 -13.56 -6.50
N ASN A 143 -15.39 -13.22 -5.25
CA ASN A 143 -14.57 -13.54 -4.07
C ASN A 143 -14.46 -15.05 -3.83
N LEU A 144 -15.52 -15.83 -4.11
CA LEU A 144 -15.46 -17.29 -4.06
C LEU A 144 -14.49 -17.84 -5.09
N TYR A 145 -14.64 -17.42 -6.34
CA TYR A 145 -13.74 -17.82 -7.41
C TYR A 145 -12.29 -17.43 -7.08
N PHE A 146 -12.07 -16.23 -6.57
CA PHE A 146 -10.74 -15.77 -6.15
C PHE A 146 -10.15 -16.65 -5.05
N ALA A 147 -10.93 -16.95 -4.00
CA ALA A 147 -10.50 -17.77 -2.87
C ALA A 147 -10.22 -19.24 -3.27
N ASN A 148 -10.92 -19.74 -4.29
CA ASN A 148 -10.72 -21.08 -4.87
C ASN A 148 -9.66 -21.11 -5.98
N ASN A 149 -8.95 -20.00 -6.21
CA ASN A 149 -7.95 -19.86 -7.28
C ASN A 149 -8.53 -20.00 -8.71
N GLU A 150 -9.83 -19.83 -8.88
CA GLU A 150 -10.54 -19.75 -10.16
C GLU A 150 -10.44 -18.33 -10.75
N LEU A 151 -9.21 -17.85 -10.94
CA LEU A 151 -8.91 -16.43 -11.20
C LEU A 151 -9.56 -15.87 -12.48
N LYS A 152 -9.79 -16.72 -13.49
CA LYS A 152 -10.49 -16.32 -14.73
C LYS A 152 -11.95 -15.96 -14.48
N ASN A 153 -12.66 -16.79 -13.71
CA ASN A 153 -14.06 -16.56 -13.37
C ASN A 153 -14.20 -15.35 -12.43
N ALA A 154 -13.31 -15.24 -11.44
CA ALA A 154 -13.26 -14.08 -10.54
C ALA A 154 -13.10 -12.77 -11.32
N LYS A 155 -12.17 -12.74 -12.29
CA LYS A 155 -11.93 -11.57 -13.14
C LYS A 155 -13.19 -11.15 -13.91
N ILE A 156 -13.91 -12.09 -14.51
CA ILE A 156 -15.15 -11.81 -15.25
C ILE A 156 -16.17 -11.14 -14.33
N ASP A 157 -16.42 -11.72 -13.16
CA ASP A 157 -17.42 -11.17 -12.24
C ASP A 157 -17.01 -9.81 -11.68
N TYR A 158 -15.73 -9.60 -11.30
CA TYR A 158 -15.27 -8.26 -10.89
C TYR A 158 -15.38 -7.23 -12.01
N GLN A 159 -15.12 -7.61 -13.27
CA GLN A 159 -15.30 -6.71 -14.41
C GLN A 159 -16.79 -6.36 -14.62
N GLU A 160 -17.69 -7.32 -14.46
CA GLU A 160 -19.13 -7.07 -14.50
C GLU A 160 -19.58 -6.16 -13.35
N CYS A 161 -19.04 -6.34 -12.13
CA CYS A 161 -19.27 -5.39 -11.02
C CYS A 161 -18.91 -3.97 -11.42
N LEU A 162 -17.75 -3.76 -12.06
CA LEU A 162 -17.30 -2.42 -12.47
C LEU A 162 -18.04 -1.86 -13.68
N LYS A 163 -18.72 -2.70 -14.48
CA LYS A 163 -19.66 -2.22 -15.50
C LYS A 163 -20.97 -1.71 -14.88
N MET A 164 -21.44 -2.37 -13.83
CA MET A 164 -22.68 -1.99 -13.12
C MET A 164 -22.47 -0.82 -12.16
N ASP A 165 -21.35 -0.83 -11.44
CA ASP A 165 -20.91 0.24 -10.54
C ASP A 165 -19.40 0.52 -10.77
N PRO A 166 -19.08 1.52 -11.60
CA PRO A 166 -17.70 1.92 -11.88
C PRO A 166 -16.90 2.37 -10.65
N ASN A 167 -17.57 2.71 -9.54
CA ASN A 167 -16.94 3.17 -8.30
C ASN A 167 -16.87 2.08 -7.22
N HIS A 168 -17.16 0.82 -7.56
CA HIS A 168 -17.14 -0.29 -6.61
C HIS A 168 -15.70 -0.65 -6.19
N ILE A 169 -15.18 0.09 -5.20
CA ILE A 169 -13.79 0.00 -4.72
C ILE A 169 -13.36 -1.44 -4.38
N PRO A 170 -14.17 -2.29 -3.71
CA PRO A 170 -13.76 -3.67 -3.44
C PRO A 170 -13.47 -4.46 -4.72
N SER A 171 -14.31 -4.34 -5.76
CA SER A 171 -14.08 -5.03 -7.03
C SER A 171 -12.88 -4.45 -7.78
N MET A 172 -12.68 -3.13 -7.74
CA MET A 172 -11.47 -2.52 -8.29
C MET A 172 -10.21 -3.08 -7.64
N PHE A 173 -10.20 -3.19 -6.31
CA PHE A 173 -9.04 -3.68 -5.56
C PHE A 173 -8.70 -5.14 -5.91
N PHE A 174 -9.68 -6.04 -5.86
CA PHE A 174 -9.44 -7.45 -6.20
C PHE A 174 -9.09 -7.65 -7.68
N LEU A 175 -9.67 -6.85 -8.59
CA LEU A 175 -9.29 -6.87 -10.00
C LEU A 175 -7.85 -6.38 -10.21
N SER A 176 -7.42 -5.35 -9.49
CA SER A 176 -6.02 -4.88 -9.48
C SER A 176 -5.08 -5.98 -9.04
N TRP A 177 -5.43 -6.67 -7.95
CA TRP A 177 -4.63 -7.78 -7.42
C TRP A 177 -4.60 -8.97 -8.39
N LEU A 178 -5.71 -9.30 -9.05
CA LEU A 178 -5.75 -10.31 -10.11
C LEU A 178 -4.82 -9.96 -11.27
N TYR A 179 -4.79 -8.71 -11.71
CA TYR A 179 -3.84 -8.26 -12.73
C TYR A 179 -2.39 -8.41 -12.25
N GLU A 180 -2.10 -8.02 -11.01
CA GLU A 180 -0.76 -8.18 -10.43
C GLU A 180 -0.34 -9.66 -10.38
N ARG A 181 -1.22 -10.58 -9.96
CA ARG A 181 -0.95 -12.02 -9.94
C ARG A 181 -0.75 -12.61 -11.34
N ASN A 182 -1.42 -12.04 -12.33
CA ASN A 182 -1.26 -12.40 -13.75
C ASN A 182 -0.08 -11.69 -14.42
N LYS A 183 0.74 -10.94 -13.67
CA LYS A 183 1.87 -10.13 -14.18
C LYS A 183 1.47 -8.98 -15.11
N ASP A 184 0.18 -8.64 -15.18
CA ASP A 184 -0.35 -7.45 -15.86
C ASP A 184 -0.12 -6.19 -14.98
N TYR A 185 1.13 -5.90 -14.60
CA TYR A 185 1.45 -4.88 -13.60
C TYR A 185 0.96 -3.48 -13.96
N ASP A 186 1.02 -3.10 -15.24
CA ASP A 186 0.52 -1.80 -15.72
C ASP A 186 -0.98 -1.61 -15.43
N LYS A 187 -1.79 -2.66 -15.60
CA LYS A 187 -3.23 -2.61 -15.32
C LYS A 187 -3.50 -2.59 -13.83
N ALA A 188 -2.72 -3.34 -13.05
CA ALA A 188 -2.80 -3.34 -11.60
C ALA A 188 -2.50 -1.95 -11.03
N ILE A 189 -1.38 -1.35 -11.43
CA ILE A 189 -0.95 -0.01 -10.99
C ILE A 189 -2.00 1.05 -11.34
N LYS A 190 -2.51 1.05 -12.57
CA LYS A 190 -3.56 2.01 -12.99
C LYS A 190 -4.80 1.93 -12.12
N LEU A 191 -5.30 0.72 -11.82
CA LEU A 191 -6.48 0.58 -10.97
C LEU A 191 -6.19 0.94 -9.51
N TYR A 192 -5.03 0.54 -8.96
CA TYR A 192 -4.62 0.97 -7.62
C TYR A 192 -4.52 2.50 -7.51
N GLN A 193 -3.98 3.18 -8.51
CA GLN A 193 -3.94 4.65 -8.55
C GLN A 193 -5.34 5.29 -8.56
N VAL A 194 -6.31 4.68 -9.25
CA VAL A 194 -7.70 5.17 -9.19
C VAL A 194 -8.26 5.00 -7.77
N ILE A 195 -8.02 3.86 -7.12
CA ILE A 195 -8.48 3.61 -5.74
C ILE A 195 -7.84 4.61 -4.77
N GLU A 196 -6.52 4.83 -4.85
CA GLU A 196 -5.81 5.83 -4.05
C GLU A 196 -6.43 7.22 -4.25
N LYS A 197 -6.65 7.61 -5.51
CA LYS A 197 -7.18 8.94 -5.83
C LYS A 197 -8.57 9.16 -5.26
N VAL A 198 -9.45 8.16 -5.32
CA VAL A 198 -10.85 8.24 -4.86
C VAL A 198 -10.94 8.13 -3.34
N THR A 199 -10.22 7.19 -2.74
CA THR A 199 -10.35 6.88 -1.30
C THR A 199 -9.45 7.71 -0.40
N LYS A 200 -8.37 8.28 -0.96
CA LYS A 200 -7.29 8.94 -0.21
C LYS A 200 -6.64 8.05 0.86
N LYS A 201 -6.81 6.73 0.74
CA LYS A 201 -6.22 5.74 1.63
C LYS A 201 -4.78 5.51 1.22
N GLN A 202 -3.87 5.93 2.09
CA GLN A 202 -2.44 5.83 1.85
C GLN A 202 -1.99 4.38 1.70
N GLU A 203 -2.64 3.44 2.40
CA GLU A 203 -2.33 2.00 2.36
C GLU A 203 -2.36 1.41 0.93
N ILE A 204 -3.13 2.01 0.02
CA ILE A 204 -3.20 1.62 -1.39
C ILE A 204 -1.88 1.85 -2.12
N VAL A 205 -1.12 2.87 -1.72
CA VAL A 205 0.20 3.16 -2.30
C VAL A 205 1.16 1.99 -2.07
N LEU A 206 1.04 1.25 -0.95
CA LEU A 206 1.88 0.06 -0.73
C LEU A 206 1.65 -1.02 -1.81
N PHE A 207 0.41 -1.19 -2.30
CA PHE A 207 0.11 -2.11 -3.40
C PHE A 207 0.65 -1.60 -4.75
N ILE A 208 0.64 -0.28 -4.97
CA ILE A 208 1.29 0.35 -6.14
C ILE A 208 2.79 0.06 -6.12
N GLU A 209 3.43 0.23 -4.96
CA GLU A 209 4.86 -0.05 -4.80
C GLU A 209 5.18 -1.52 -5.06
N ILE A 210 4.37 -2.46 -4.56
CA ILE A 210 4.59 -3.89 -4.80
C ILE A 210 4.50 -4.22 -6.28
N ALA A 211 3.43 -3.79 -6.97
CA ALA A 211 3.30 -4.02 -8.40
C ALA A 211 4.45 -3.37 -9.19
N THR A 212 4.89 -2.18 -8.78
CA THR A 212 6.02 -1.47 -9.37
C THR A 212 7.34 -2.24 -9.19
N ARG A 213 7.60 -2.78 -7.99
CA ARG A 213 8.78 -3.59 -7.74
C ARG A 213 8.77 -4.85 -8.59
N LYS A 214 7.67 -5.61 -8.56
CA LYS A 214 7.50 -6.85 -9.34
C LYS A 214 7.62 -6.64 -10.85
N SER A 215 7.29 -5.46 -11.37
CA SER A 215 7.44 -5.15 -12.81
C SER A 215 8.90 -5.02 -13.27
N LYS A 216 9.84 -4.90 -12.33
CA LYS A 216 11.28 -4.74 -12.59
C LYS A 216 12.09 -6.02 -12.39
N GLU A 217 11.47 -7.07 -11.82
CA GLU A 217 12.04 -8.39 -11.56
C GLU A 217 11.82 -9.33 -12.77
#